data_AF-A0A1I5U6P1-F1
#
_entry.id   AF-A0A1I5U6P1-F1
#
_cell.length_a   1.000
_cell.length_b   1.000
_cell.length_c   1.000
_cell.angle_alpha   90.00
_cell.angle_beta   90.00
_cell.angle_gamma   90.00
#
_symmetry.space_group_name_H-M   'P 1'
#
loop_
_entity.id
_entity.type
_entity.pdbx_description
1 polymer ?
#
loop_
_entity_poly.entity_id
_entity_poly.type
_entity_poly.pdbx_seq_one_letter_code
_entity_poly.pdbx_strand_id
1 'polypeptide(L)'
;MLIAHWTFDADTVDGRTVAVAAGAAPAAELGGTAGIVPGRDGAALSLGGDDRVVIPAAPQLVLSQVFGFSVAFFVQVTEEPTGEWRSLLYKPVAENDARGLGLWLYPDAMRLRVQLFTIKGPDYVDSRARLAVGDWAHVAFVVDTAGMYVYIDGRQDAALPLEHAVVTPAGPIYLGRESTKPGFGGLMDDLRVYASALDEEAVRALADPAG
;
A
#
# COMPACT_ATOMS: atom_id res chain seq x y z
N MET A 1 10.69 -12.15 4.56
CA MET A 1 11.04 -11.57 5.89
C MET A 1 10.29 -10.26 6.08
N LEU A 2 9.63 -10.07 7.23
CA LEU A 2 8.97 -8.81 7.57
C LEU A 2 10.02 -7.71 7.76
N ILE A 3 9.84 -6.57 7.08
CA ILE A 3 10.64 -5.36 7.31
C ILE A 3 9.99 -4.53 8.42
N ALA A 4 8.69 -4.27 8.29
CA ALA A 4 7.94 -3.44 9.21
C ALA A 4 6.44 -3.69 9.13
N HIS A 5 5.77 -3.47 10.25
CA HIS A 5 4.32 -3.52 10.44
C HIS A 5 3.88 -2.30 11.24
N TRP A 6 2.99 -1.49 10.66
CA TRP A 6 2.27 -0.41 11.32
C TRP A 6 0.82 -0.86 11.50
N THR A 7 0.41 -1.11 12.75
CA THR A 7 -0.98 -1.47 13.05
C THR A 7 -1.90 -0.27 12.98
N PHE A 8 -1.40 0.93 13.32
CA PHE A 8 -2.22 2.14 13.53
C PHE A 8 -3.13 2.06 14.76
N ASP A 9 -2.82 1.14 15.69
CA ASP A 9 -3.46 1.08 16.99
C ASP A 9 -3.13 2.29 17.85
N ALA A 10 -4.07 2.68 18.72
CA ALA A 10 -3.94 3.88 19.54
C ALA A 10 -2.70 3.89 20.46
N ASP A 11 -2.19 2.73 20.88
CA ASP A 11 -0.99 2.59 21.71
C ASP A 11 0.31 2.76 20.92
N THR A 12 0.26 2.70 19.59
CA THR A 12 1.41 2.98 18.70
C THR A 12 1.56 4.47 18.37
N VAL A 13 0.65 5.32 18.83
CA VAL A 13 0.56 6.73 18.41
C VAL A 13 1.19 7.65 19.45
N ASP A 14 2.12 8.49 18.99
CA ASP A 14 2.64 9.62 19.76
C ASP A 14 2.48 10.92 18.97
N GLY A 15 1.50 11.73 19.37
CA GLY A 15 1.15 12.99 18.71
C GLY A 15 0.75 12.82 17.24
N ARG A 16 1.66 13.19 16.33
CA ARG A 16 1.49 13.07 14.87
C ARG A 16 2.33 11.95 14.26
N THR A 17 2.83 11.04 15.07
CA THR A 17 3.64 9.91 14.62
C THR A 17 3.01 8.59 15.05
N VAL A 18 3.18 7.56 14.21
CA VAL A 18 2.75 6.19 14.48
C VAL A 18 3.98 5.29 14.42
N ALA A 19 4.34 4.69 15.55
CA ALA A 19 5.48 3.82 15.68
C ALA A 19 5.30 2.51 14.87
N VAL A 20 6.41 1.86 14.56
CA VAL A 20 6.40 0.50 14.00
C VAL A 20 6.11 -0.49 15.12
N ALA A 21 5.04 -1.27 14.99
CA ALA A 21 4.65 -2.28 15.97
C ALA A 21 5.57 -3.52 15.94
N ALA A 22 6.04 -3.89 14.74
CA ALA A 22 7.01 -4.98 14.56
C ALA A 22 7.97 -4.72 13.40
N GLY A 23 9.22 -5.16 13.55
CA GLY A 23 10.29 -4.92 12.58
C GLY A 23 11.10 -3.67 12.90
N ALA A 24 11.78 -3.12 11.90
CA ALA A 24 12.66 -1.98 12.08
C ALA A 24 12.52 -1.01 10.90
N ALA A 25 11.61 -0.04 11.00
CA ALA A 25 11.46 1.06 10.04
C ALA A 25 11.17 2.38 10.76
N PRO A 26 11.24 3.53 10.07
CA PRO A 26 10.80 4.80 10.64
C PRO A 26 9.32 4.78 11.04
N ALA A 27 8.96 5.63 12.00
CA ALA A 27 7.56 5.91 12.30
C ALA A 27 6.85 6.55 11.08
N ALA A 28 5.54 6.33 10.96
CA ALA A 28 4.73 7.01 9.98
C ALA A 28 4.32 8.40 10.52
N GLU A 29 4.46 9.43 9.71
CA GLU A 29 4.16 10.82 10.06
C GLU A 29 2.81 11.23 9.48
N LEU A 30 1.86 11.56 10.36
CA LEU A 30 0.50 11.92 10.00
C LEU A 30 0.45 13.38 9.51
N GLY A 31 0.15 13.59 8.23
CA GLY A 31 -0.07 14.91 7.64
C GLY A 31 -1.53 15.31 7.55
N GLY A 32 -1.79 16.63 7.47
CA GLY A 32 -3.14 17.17 7.32
C GLY A 32 -4.06 16.84 8.50
N THR A 33 -5.28 16.42 8.19
CA THR A 33 -6.30 15.95 9.12
C THR A 33 -6.26 14.45 9.38
N ALA A 34 -5.30 13.71 8.81
CA ALA A 34 -5.15 12.27 9.03
C ALA A 34 -5.18 11.96 10.52
N GLY A 35 -5.88 10.91 10.93
CA GLY A 35 -6.11 10.61 12.33
C GLY A 35 -6.21 9.12 12.60
N ILE A 36 -6.36 8.76 13.87
CA ILE A 36 -6.56 7.38 14.30
C ILE A 36 -7.97 7.27 14.88
N VAL A 37 -8.74 6.31 14.37
CA VAL A 37 -10.16 6.10 14.71
C VAL A 37 -10.41 4.61 14.93
N PRO A 38 -11.56 4.19 15.51
CA PRO A 38 -11.90 2.77 15.59
C PRO A 38 -11.82 2.09 14.22
N GLY A 39 -11.10 0.96 14.17
CA GLY A 39 -10.67 0.29 12.95
C GLY A 39 -11.21 -1.13 12.82
N ARG A 40 -10.51 -1.95 12.01
CA ARG A 40 -10.89 -3.36 11.81
C ARG A 40 -10.60 -4.17 13.07
N ASP A 41 -9.35 -4.09 13.54
CA ASP A 41 -8.87 -4.78 14.74
C ASP A 41 -8.26 -3.77 15.71
N GLY A 42 -9.12 -3.07 16.46
CA GLY A 42 -8.68 -1.99 17.34
C GLY A 42 -8.86 -0.62 16.69
N ALA A 43 -7.78 0.00 16.24
CA ALA A 43 -7.82 1.30 15.57
C ALA A 43 -7.19 1.29 14.18
N ALA A 44 -7.59 2.23 13.34
CA ALA A 44 -7.14 2.36 11.96
C ALA A 44 -6.74 3.81 11.64
N LEU A 45 -5.91 3.94 10.63
CA LEU A 45 -5.56 5.22 10.01
C LEU A 45 -6.74 5.74 9.19
N SER A 46 -7.30 6.89 9.61
CA SER A 46 -8.31 7.65 8.86
C SER A 46 -7.66 8.64 7.91
N LEU A 47 -8.12 8.64 6.66
CA LEU A 47 -7.62 9.48 5.57
C LEU A 47 -8.79 10.16 4.84
N GLY A 48 -8.70 11.48 4.70
CA GLY A 48 -9.48 12.25 3.72
C GLY A 48 -8.72 12.47 2.41
N GLY A 49 -9.40 12.97 1.39
CA GLY A 49 -8.83 13.15 0.04
C GLY A 49 -7.61 14.09 -0.06
N ASP A 50 -7.34 14.91 0.96
CA ASP A 50 -6.16 15.79 1.04
C ASP A 50 -5.08 15.29 1.99
N ASP A 51 -5.38 14.23 2.75
CA ASP A 51 -4.50 13.70 3.78
C ASP A 51 -3.36 12.88 3.21
N ARG A 52 -2.17 13.07 3.78
CA ARG A 52 -0.98 12.32 3.40
C ARG A 52 -0.23 11.88 4.64
N VAL A 53 -0.03 10.57 4.78
CA VAL A 53 0.90 10.02 5.75
C VAL A 53 2.21 9.69 5.06
N VAL A 54 3.32 10.02 5.69
CA VAL A 54 4.67 9.82 5.13
C VAL A 54 5.43 8.85 6.02
N ILE A 55 5.93 7.76 5.45
CA ILE A 55 6.96 6.93 6.09
C ILE A 55 8.29 7.32 5.41
N PRO A 56 9.23 7.93 6.16
CA PRO A 56 10.51 8.36 5.61
C PRO A 56 11.27 7.24 4.88
N ALA A 57 12.05 7.62 3.87
CA ALA A 57 12.93 6.70 3.17
C ALA A 57 13.94 6.08 4.15
N ALA A 58 14.17 4.77 4.04
CA ALA A 58 15.12 4.05 4.87
C ALA A 58 15.77 2.90 4.08
N PRO A 59 17.04 2.52 4.37
CA PRO A 59 17.74 1.46 3.63
C PRO A 59 16.98 0.13 3.56
N GLN A 60 16.30 -0.26 4.64
CA GLN A 60 15.49 -1.47 4.73
C GLN A 60 14.18 -1.41 3.93
N LEU A 61 13.74 -0.21 3.54
CA LEU A 61 12.57 0.02 2.69
C LEU A 61 12.95 0.19 1.22
N VAL A 62 14.16 -0.23 0.81
CA VAL A 62 14.56 -0.31 -0.60
C VAL A 62 14.02 -1.61 -1.19
N LEU A 63 13.02 -1.51 -2.07
CA LEU A 63 12.27 -2.67 -2.56
C LEU A 63 12.92 -3.26 -3.82
N SER A 64 13.78 -4.26 -3.63
CA SER A 64 14.53 -4.91 -4.71
C SER A 64 13.77 -6.10 -5.31
N GLN A 65 13.52 -6.06 -6.63
CA GLN A 65 12.93 -7.20 -7.35
C GLN A 65 13.81 -8.46 -7.28
N VAL A 66 15.13 -8.31 -7.16
CA VAL A 66 16.08 -9.44 -7.12
C VAL A 66 15.78 -10.41 -5.96
N PHE A 67 15.34 -9.87 -4.81
CA PHE A 67 14.94 -10.68 -3.66
C PHE A 67 13.43 -10.91 -3.58
N GLY A 68 12.67 -10.23 -4.45
CA GLY A 68 11.23 -10.04 -4.31
C GLY A 68 10.87 -9.16 -3.13
N PHE A 69 9.66 -8.61 -3.15
CA PHE A 69 9.09 -7.84 -2.05
C PHE A 69 7.58 -7.98 -2.01
N SER A 70 6.98 -7.60 -0.89
CA SER A 70 5.53 -7.54 -0.77
C SER A 70 5.08 -6.39 0.11
N VAL A 71 3.93 -5.83 -0.23
CA VAL A 71 3.22 -4.83 0.58
C VAL A 71 1.81 -5.35 0.79
N ALA A 72 1.35 -5.37 2.03
CA ALA A 72 0.01 -5.84 2.40
C ALA A 72 -0.63 -4.86 3.39
N PHE A 73 -1.93 -4.64 3.27
CA PHE A 73 -2.69 -3.79 4.18
C PHE A 73 -4.19 -4.06 4.05
N PHE A 74 -4.97 -3.65 5.04
CA PHE A 74 -6.41 -3.55 4.93
C PHE A 74 -6.82 -2.14 4.52
N VAL A 75 -7.87 -2.03 3.72
CA VAL A 75 -8.46 -0.76 3.31
C VAL A 75 -9.99 -0.83 3.35
N GLN A 76 -10.61 0.23 3.84
CA GLN A 76 -12.05 0.46 3.73
C GLN A 76 -12.25 1.81 3.05
N VAL A 77 -12.77 1.80 1.82
CA VAL A 77 -13.05 3.03 1.08
C VAL A 77 -14.47 3.48 1.40
N THR A 78 -14.66 4.73 1.81
CA THR A 78 -15.96 5.25 2.29
C THR A 78 -16.65 6.18 1.31
N GLU A 79 -16.14 6.26 0.08
CA GLU A 79 -16.65 7.09 -1.00
C GLU A 79 -16.81 6.30 -2.31
N GLU A 80 -17.75 6.74 -3.13
CA GLU A 80 -17.95 6.24 -4.50
C GLU A 80 -16.87 6.77 -5.46
N PRO A 81 -16.77 6.25 -6.71
CA PRO A 81 -15.91 6.83 -7.74
C PRO A 81 -16.15 8.32 -7.95
N THR A 82 -15.08 9.12 -7.90
CA THR A 82 -15.13 10.59 -7.95
C THR A 82 -14.88 11.19 -9.33
N GLY A 83 -14.55 10.37 -10.33
CA GLY A 83 -14.05 10.82 -11.62
C GLY A 83 -12.54 11.12 -11.63
N GLU A 84 -11.83 10.91 -10.51
CA GLU A 84 -10.40 11.11 -10.38
C GLU A 84 -9.69 9.83 -9.92
N TRP A 85 -8.43 9.68 -10.34
CA TRP A 85 -7.55 8.65 -9.78
C TRP A 85 -7.17 9.03 -8.34
N ARG A 86 -7.32 8.09 -7.40
CA ARG A 86 -7.08 8.36 -5.97
C ARG A 86 -6.03 7.43 -5.40
N SER A 87 -5.03 8.00 -4.74
CA SER A 87 -3.87 7.26 -4.25
C SER A 87 -4.18 6.55 -2.93
N LEU A 88 -3.96 5.23 -2.89
CA LEU A 88 -3.90 4.48 -1.63
C LEU A 88 -2.47 4.49 -1.07
N LEU A 89 -1.51 4.10 -1.91
CA LEU A 89 -0.10 3.98 -1.57
C LEU A 89 0.76 4.37 -2.76
N TYR A 90 1.79 5.17 -2.54
CA TYR A 90 2.79 5.49 -3.55
C TYR A 90 4.19 5.47 -2.95
N LYS A 91 5.15 4.89 -3.67
CA LYS A 91 6.56 4.84 -3.29
C LYS A 91 7.43 5.18 -4.51
N PRO A 92 8.00 6.40 -4.59
CA PRO A 92 8.85 6.77 -5.71
C PRO A 92 10.21 6.09 -5.64
N VAL A 93 10.93 6.11 -6.77
CA VAL A 93 12.32 5.65 -6.91
C VAL A 93 13.23 6.46 -5.99
N ALA A 94 13.04 7.77 -5.93
CA ALA A 94 13.71 8.67 -5.01
C ALA A 94 12.75 9.81 -4.63
N GLU A 95 13.10 10.59 -3.62
CA GLU A 95 12.34 11.79 -3.30
C GLU A 95 12.26 12.72 -4.51
N ASN A 96 11.05 13.22 -4.82
CA ASN A 96 10.75 14.03 -6.01
C ASN A 96 10.95 13.33 -7.37
N ASP A 97 11.06 12.01 -7.42
CA ASP A 97 11.03 11.23 -8.67
C ASP A 97 9.59 10.82 -9.02
N ALA A 98 9.17 11.08 -10.26
CA ALA A 98 7.84 10.69 -10.75
C ALA A 98 7.73 9.19 -11.07
N ARG A 99 8.85 8.47 -11.10
CA ARG A 99 8.88 7.01 -11.26
C ARG A 99 8.71 6.37 -9.90
N GLY A 100 7.94 5.29 -9.83
CA GLY A 100 7.69 4.61 -8.57
C GLY A 100 6.77 3.42 -8.71
N LEU A 101 6.42 2.89 -7.54
CA LEU A 101 5.36 1.93 -7.34
C LEU A 101 4.12 2.67 -6.82
N GLY A 102 2.94 2.39 -7.36
CA GLY A 102 1.71 3.02 -6.89
C GLY A 102 0.48 2.13 -6.99
N LEU A 103 -0.43 2.33 -6.05
CA LEU A 103 -1.73 1.69 -5.96
C LEU A 103 -2.79 2.79 -5.92
N TRP A 104 -3.69 2.80 -6.91
CA TRP A 104 -4.74 3.80 -7.04
C TRP A 104 -6.12 3.19 -7.25
N LEU A 105 -7.15 3.86 -6.75
CA LEU A 105 -8.54 3.61 -7.13
C LEU A 105 -8.83 4.23 -8.49
N TYR A 106 -9.61 3.50 -9.29
CA TYR A 106 -10.09 3.97 -10.59
C TYR A 106 -10.99 5.21 -10.46
N PRO A 107 -10.98 6.10 -11.48
CA PRO A 107 -11.87 7.26 -11.56
C PRO A 107 -13.36 6.91 -11.57
N ASP A 108 -13.72 5.81 -12.24
CA ASP A 108 -15.09 5.44 -12.61
C ASP A 108 -15.49 4.05 -12.11
N ALA A 109 -14.64 3.40 -11.31
CA ALA A 109 -14.90 2.08 -10.74
C ALA A 109 -14.18 1.87 -9.42
N MET A 110 -14.78 1.07 -8.54
CA MET A 110 -14.13 0.58 -7.32
C MET A 110 -13.15 -0.55 -7.60
N ARG A 111 -12.18 -0.31 -8.48
CA ARG A 111 -11.09 -1.24 -8.85
C ARG A 111 -9.76 -0.58 -8.55
N LEU A 112 -8.72 -1.41 -8.38
CA LEU A 112 -7.36 -0.95 -8.17
C LEU A 112 -6.56 -1.01 -9.47
N ARG A 113 -5.76 0.03 -9.71
CA ARG A 113 -4.58 -0.05 -10.59
C ARG A 113 -3.35 -0.18 -9.71
N VAL A 114 -2.52 -1.18 -9.99
CA VAL A 114 -1.20 -1.30 -9.41
C VAL A 114 -0.17 -1.14 -10.51
N GLN A 115 0.80 -0.26 -10.29
CA GLN A 115 1.85 0.06 -11.27
C GLN A 115 3.21 0.04 -10.58
N LEU A 116 4.23 -0.31 -11.35
CA LEU A 116 5.61 -0.02 -11.03
C LEU A 116 6.36 0.45 -12.28
N PHE A 117 7.52 1.09 -12.11
CA PHE A 117 8.38 1.44 -13.24
C PHE A 117 9.42 0.35 -13.47
N THR A 118 9.59 -0.04 -14.72
CA THR A 118 10.73 -0.81 -15.22
C THR A 118 11.70 0.11 -15.97
N ILE A 119 12.86 -0.43 -16.34
CA ILE A 119 13.85 0.29 -17.16
C ILE A 119 13.32 0.71 -18.56
N LYS A 120 12.13 0.24 -18.97
CA LYS A 120 11.48 0.62 -20.23
C LYS A 120 10.24 1.50 -20.07
N GLY A 121 9.77 1.73 -18.85
CA GLY A 121 8.58 2.53 -18.59
C GLY A 121 7.69 1.91 -17.51
N PRO A 122 6.51 2.47 -17.26
CA PRO A 122 5.57 1.91 -16.31
C PRO A 122 4.91 0.63 -16.87
N ASP A 123 4.87 -0.41 -16.05
CA ASP A 123 4.00 -1.57 -16.23
C ASP A 123 2.90 -1.54 -15.16
N TYR A 124 1.68 -1.90 -15.53
CA TYR A 124 0.55 -1.92 -14.61
C TYR A 124 -0.33 -3.16 -14.78
N VAL A 125 -1.02 -3.52 -13.71
CA VAL A 125 -2.08 -4.51 -13.69
C VAL A 125 -3.28 -3.94 -12.94
N ASP A 126 -4.47 -4.24 -13.45
CA ASP A 126 -5.72 -3.78 -12.86
C ASP A 126 -6.42 -4.93 -12.16
N SER A 127 -6.91 -4.70 -10.94
CA SER A 127 -7.69 -5.71 -10.20
C SER A 127 -8.94 -6.07 -10.98
N ARG A 128 -9.37 -7.32 -11.02
CA ARG A 128 -10.67 -7.74 -11.57
C ARG A 128 -11.77 -7.59 -10.51
N ALA A 129 -11.45 -7.93 -9.26
CA ALA A 129 -12.31 -7.69 -8.12
C ALA A 129 -12.61 -6.20 -7.92
N ARG A 130 -13.80 -5.93 -7.39
CA ARG A 130 -14.26 -4.61 -6.99
C ARG A 130 -14.27 -4.54 -5.47
N LEU A 131 -13.76 -3.45 -4.92
CA LEU A 131 -13.88 -3.16 -3.49
C LEU A 131 -15.31 -2.69 -3.21
N ALA A 132 -15.96 -3.25 -2.19
CA ALA A 132 -17.26 -2.76 -1.76
C ALA A 132 -17.07 -1.51 -0.90
N VAL A 133 -17.80 -0.44 -1.21
CA VAL A 133 -17.76 0.82 -0.44
C VAL A 133 -18.27 0.54 0.98
N GLY A 134 -17.50 0.96 1.98
CA GLY A 134 -17.80 0.74 3.39
C GLY A 134 -17.40 -0.63 3.94
N ASP A 135 -16.93 -1.55 3.11
CA ASP A 135 -16.42 -2.85 3.57
C ASP A 135 -14.88 -2.85 3.61
N TRP A 136 -14.33 -3.61 4.56
CA TRP A 136 -12.89 -3.88 4.62
C TRP A 136 -12.49 -4.88 3.55
N ALA A 137 -11.39 -4.59 2.85
CA ALA A 137 -10.73 -5.52 1.95
C ALA A 137 -9.25 -5.64 2.31
N HIS A 138 -8.71 -6.86 2.25
CA HIS A 138 -7.27 -7.07 2.32
C HIS A 138 -6.65 -6.93 0.93
N VAL A 139 -5.64 -6.08 0.79
CA VAL A 139 -4.90 -5.89 -0.46
C VAL A 139 -3.45 -6.30 -0.23
N ALA A 140 -2.94 -7.20 -1.07
CA ALA A 140 -1.51 -7.48 -1.12
C ALA A 140 -0.96 -7.31 -2.55
N PHE A 141 0.17 -6.62 -2.65
CA PHE A 141 0.96 -6.49 -3.86
C PHE A 141 2.28 -7.23 -3.68
N VAL A 142 2.51 -8.22 -4.52
CA VAL A 142 3.68 -9.10 -4.48
C VAL A 142 4.46 -8.93 -5.77
N VAL A 143 5.79 -8.80 -5.66
CA VAL A 143 6.69 -8.74 -6.80
C VAL A 143 7.82 -9.73 -6.59
N ASP A 144 8.10 -10.53 -7.61
CA ASP A 144 9.25 -11.43 -7.68
C ASP A 144 10.03 -11.22 -8.99
N THR A 145 10.94 -12.14 -9.29
CA THR A 145 11.76 -12.08 -10.51
C THR A 145 10.98 -12.42 -11.78
N ALA A 146 9.81 -13.05 -11.68
CA ALA A 146 8.98 -13.43 -12.81
C ALA A 146 7.92 -12.36 -13.13
N GLY A 147 7.36 -11.70 -12.13
CA GLY A 147 6.28 -10.75 -12.35
C GLY A 147 5.79 -10.04 -11.10
N MET A 148 4.62 -9.43 -11.26
CA MET A 148 3.88 -8.78 -10.19
C MET A 148 2.46 -9.35 -10.08
N TYR A 149 1.96 -9.40 -8.86
CA TYR A 149 0.73 -10.10 -8.50
C TYR A 149 -0.07 -9.25 -7.51
N VAL A 150 -1.37 -9.16 -7.75
CA VAL A 150 -2.32 -8.45 -6.88
C VAL A 150 -3.25 -9.48 -6.29
N TYR A 151 -3.39 -9.43 -4.97
CA TYR A 151 -4.29 -10.27 -4.20
C TYR A 151 -5.32 -9.38 -3.52
N ILE A 152 -6.58 -9.81 -3.59
CA ILE A 152 -7.71 -9.20 -2.89
C ILE A 152 -8.34 -10.29 -2.01
N ASP A 153 -8.51 -9.99 -0.73
CA ASP A 153 -9.07 -10.91 0.27
C ASP A 153 -8.40 -12.29 0.28
N GLY A 154 -7.07 -12.26 0.23
CA GLY A 154 -6.23 -13.47 0.33
C GLY A 154 -6.14 -14.30 -0.95
N ARG A 155 -6.78 -13.89 -2.05
CA ARG A 155 -6.82 -14.62 -3.32
C ARG A 155 -6.16 -13.84 -4.43
N GLN A 156 -5.36 -14.51 -5.27
CA GLN A 156 -4.75 -13.85 -6.42
C GLN A 156 -5.84 -13.40 -7.40
N ASP A 157 -5.91 -12.11 -7.66
CA ASP A 157 -6.93 -11.49 -8.48
C ASP A 157 -6.39 -11.15 -9.89
N ALA A 158 -5.15 -10.66 -9.95
CA ALA A 158 -4.48 -10.33 -11.19
C ALA A 158 -2.96 -10.55 -11.11
N ALA A 159 -2.33 -10.77 -12.27
CA ALA A 159 -0.89 -10.96 -12.40
C ALA A 159 -0.39 -10.44 -13.74
N LEU A 160 0.85 -9.96 -13.78
CA LEU A 160 1.54 -9.54 -15.00
C LEU A 160 3.00 -10.04 -14.97
N PRO A 161 3.45 -10.80 -15.99
CA PRO A 161 4.88 -11.07 -16.18
C PRO A 161 5.65 -9.78 -16.43
N LEU A 162 6.83 -9.65 -15.83
CA LEU A 162 7.70 -8.49 -16.02
C LEU A 162 8.84 -8.84 -16.97
N GLU A 163 8.81 -8.30 -18.19
CA GLU A 163 9.83 -8.55 -19.22
C GLU A 163 11.12 -7.73 -18.99
N HIS A 164 11.05 -6.73 -18.12
CA HIS A 164 12.11 -5.76 -17.87
C HIS A 164 12.34 -5.56 -16.38
N ALA A 165 13.58 -5.28 -16.01
CA ALA A 165 13.96 -5.07 -14.62
C ALA A 165 13.20 -3.88 -14.02
N VAL A 166 12.66 -4.06 -12.82
CA VAL A 166 12.02 -3.00 -12.04
C VAL A 166 13.07 -1.96 -11.63
N VAL A 167 12.74 -0.68 -11.78
CA VAL A 167 13.51 0.42 -11.20
C VAL A 167 13.22 0.44 -9.71
N THR A 168 14.23 0.11 -8.90
CA THR A 168 14.11 -0.06 -7.45
C THR A 168 13.46 1.15 -6.77
N PRO A 169 12.27 1.00 -6.17
CA PRO A 169 11.66 2.02 -5.33
C PRO A 169 12.44 2.18 -4.01
N ALA A 170 13.08 3.33 -3.80
CA ALA A 170 13.89 3.62 -2.62
C ALA A 170 13.47 4.89 -1.87
N GLY A 171 12.53 5.67 -2.40
CA GLY A 171 12.01 6.88 -1.76
C GLY A 171 11.11 6.60 -0.55
N PRO A 172 10.50 7.63 0.05
CA PRO A 172 9.53 7.47 1.14
C PRO A 172 8.29 6.70 0.68
N ILE A 173 7.50 6.17 1.62
CA ILE A 173 6.16 5.65 1.31
C ILE A 173 5.14 6.73 1.66
N TYR A 174 4.25 7.03 0.73
CA TYR A 174 3.11 7.91 0.95
C TYR A 174 1.84 7.08 1.01
N LEU A 175 1.04 7.31 2.06
CA LEU A 175 -0.27 6.71 2.21
C LEU A 175 -1.34 7.79 2.08
N GLY A 176 -2.46 7.43 1.47
CA GLY A 176 -3.63 8.28 1.35
C GLY A 176 -3.53 9.37 0.30
N ARG A 177 -2.33 9.82 -0.12
CA ARG A 177 -2.18 10.80 -1.20
C ARG A 177 -0.74 10.86 -1.71
N GLU A 178 -0.56 10.94 -3.03
CA GLU A 178 0.75 11.20 -3.65
C GLU A 178 0.90 12.67 -4.08
N SER A 179 2.04 13.03 -4.68
CA SER A 179 2.31 14.42 -5.09
C SER A 179 1.42 14.92 -6.25
N THR A 180 0.97 14.02 -7.12
CA THR A 180 0.30 14.37 -8.38
C THR A 180 -1.16 13.94 -8.48
N LYS A 181 -1.65 13.13 -7.55
CA LYS A 181 -3.02 12.62 -7.55
C LYS A 181 -3.67 12.86 -6.19
N PRO A 182 -4.98 13.17 -6.16
CA PRO A 182 -5.70 13.30 -4.91
C PRO A 182 -5.68 11.98 -4.13
N GLY A 183 -6.04 12.09 -2.86
CA GLY A 183 -6.24 10.97 -1.99
C GLY A 183 -7.62 10.35 -2.08
N PHE A 184 -7.81 9.26 -1.36
CA PHE A 184 -9.12 8.64 -1.17
C PHE A 184 -9.70 9.00 0.20
N GLY A 185 -11.02 8.97 0.31
CA GLY A 185 -11.71 8.96 1.60
C GLY A 185 -11.83 7.54 2.14
N GLY A 186 -11.30 7.27 3.33
CA GLY A 186 -11.45 5.96 3.97
C GLY A 186 -10.47 5.66 5.09
N LEU A 187 -10.37 4.38 5.40
CA LEU A 187 -9.52 3.85 6.47
C LEU A 187 -8.47 2.91 5.88
N MET A 188 -7.27 2.92 6.46
CA MET A 188 -6.24 1.90 6.26
C MET A 188 -5.86 1.28 7.59
N ASP A 189 -5.57 0.00 7.58
CA ASP A 189 -5.19 -0.73 8.77
C ASP A 189 -4.03 -1.68 8.42
N ASP A 190 -3.19 -1.95 9.42
CA ASP A 190 -2.34 -3.13 9.39
C ASP A 190 -1.33 -3.21 8.21
N LEU A 191 -0.70 -2.08 7.88
CA LEU A 191 0.29 -1.98 6.81
C LEU A 191 1.55 -2.78 7.12
N ARG A 192 1.89 -3.72 6.24
CA ARG A 192 3.06 -4.58 6.33
C ARG A 192 3.90 -4.51 5.06
N VAL A 193 5.22 -4.50 5.23
CA VAL A 193 6.19 -4.50 4.13
C VAL A 193 7.18 -5.64 4.35
N TYR A 194 7.48 -6.40 3.28
CA TYR A 194 8.33 -7.59 3.31
C TYR A 194 9.47 -7.50 2.29
N ALA A 195 10.65 -7.97 2.70
CA ALA A 195 11.84 -8.09 1.85
C ALA A 195 11.87 -9.42 1.07
N SER A 196 10.70 -9.97 0.76
CA SER A 196 10.54 -11.21 -0.01
C SER A 196 9.17 -11.19 -0.68
N ALA A 197 9.04 -11.92 -1.80
CA ALA A 197 7.73 -12.25 -2.34
C ALA A 197 7.01 -13.22 -1.38
N LEU A 198 5.82 -12.84 -0.90
CA LEU A 198 4.94 -13.74 -0.15
C LEU A 198 4.30 -14.75 -1.11
N ASP A 199 4.15 -15.99 -0.64
CA ASP A 199 3.35 -16.99 -1.34
C ASP A 199 1.85 -16.83 -1.04
N GLU A 200 1.01 -17.54 -1.79
CA GLU A 200 -0.46 -17.46 -1.67
C GLU A 200 -0.95 -17.85 -0.26
N GLU A 201 -0.30 -18.79 0.40
CA GLU A 201 -0.67 -19.22 1.76
C GLU A 201 -0.40 -18.12 2.78
N ALA A 202 0.78 -17.49 2.72
CA ALA A 202 1.11 -16.37 3.59
C ALA A 202 0.18 -15.16 3.33
N VAL A 203 -0.14 -14.86 2.08
CA VAL A 203 -1.09 -13.78 1.75
C VAL A 203 -2.50 -14.09 2.27
N ARG A 204 -2.95 -15.34 2.17
CA ARG A 204 -4.26 -15.75 2.71
C ARG A 204 -4.29 -15.64 4.23
N ALA A 205 -3.23 -16.05 4.92
CA ALA A 205 -3.14 -15.93 6.37
C ALA A 205 -3.21 -14.47 6.85
N LEU A 206 -2.63 -13.53 6.10
CA LEU A 206 -2.74 -12.09 6.41
C LEU A 206 -4.15 -11.52 6.18
N ALA A 207 -4.92 -12.11 5.26
CA ALA A 207 -6.28 -11.66 4.97
C ALA A 207 -7.31 -12.15 6.01
N ASP A 208 -6.99 -13.22 6.74
CA ASP A 208 -7.92 -13.86 7.67
C ASP A 208 -8.11 -13.02 8.96
N PRO A 209 -9.36 -12.81 9.42
CA PRO A 209 -9.68 -12.06 10.64
C PRO A 209 -9.35 -12.76 11.97
N ALA A 210 -8.58 -13.85 11.93
CA ALA A 210 -8.21 -14.63 13.11
C ALA A 210 -6.69 -14.78 13.30
N GLY A 211 -5.90 -13.98 12.59
CA GLY A 211 -4.45 -13.90 12.75
C GLY A 211 -4.03 -13.22 14.04
#